data_AF-A0A9P6DXQ9-F1
#
_entry.id   AF-A0A9P6DXQ9-F1
#
_cell.length_a   1.000
_cell.length_b   1.000
_cell.length_c   1.000
_cell.angle_alpha   90.00
_cell.angle_beta   90.00
_cell.angle_gamma   90.00
#
_symmetry.space_group_name_H-M   'P 1'
#
loop_
_entity.id
_entity.type
_entity.pdbx_description
1 polymer ?
#
loop_
_entity_poly.entity_id
_entity_poly.type
_entity_poly.pdbx_seq_one_letter_code
_entity_poly.pdbx_strand_id
1 'polypeptide(L)'
;HHLVAASNQIALIPNAPANAVQLQLAQILQELGHMNGRLGHVEVLLAQVDLGFRAFRTRIQNLLPMRLRNATASLNALLTYPANVQVPAQAQTKASLIQLAAVNCQIVAHILHLPPLPADTLVVDRRQQIADYLGCGILVPAHA
;
A
#
# COMPACT_ATOMS: atom_id res chain seq x y z
N HIS A 1 -30.44 15.58 9.19
CA HIS A 1 -31.42 15.61 10.29
C HIS A 1 -31.75 17.04 10.74
N HIS A 2 -30.76 17.93 10.93
CA HIS A 2 -31.01 19.31 11.37
C HIS A 2 -31.71 20.22 10.33
N LEU A 3 -31.34 20.17 9.03
CA LEU A 3 -32.03 20.96 8.00
C LEU A 3 -33.51 20.60 7.79
N VAL A 4 -33.83 19.30 7.80
CA VAL A 4 -35.21 18.82 7.66
C VAL A 4 -36.06 19.27 8.86
N ALA A 5 -35.48 19.22 10.06
CA ALA A 5 -36.14 19.70 11.27
C ALA A 5 -36.40 21.23 11.23
N ALA A 6 -35.41 22.03 10.80
CA ALA A 6 -35.55 23.48 10.67
C ALA A 6 -36.56 23.88 9.58
N SER A 7 -36.53 23.19 8.43
CA SER A 7 -37.45 23.44 7.32
C SER A 7 -38.90 23.11 7.67
N ASN A 8 -39.12 22.02 8.41
CA ASN A 8 -40.46 21.63 8.87
C ASN A 8 -41.03 22.60 9.91
N GLN A 9 -40.19 23.27 10.72
CA GLN A 9 -40.64 24.23 11.72
C GLN A 9 -41.11 25.57 11.11
N ILE A 10 -40.50 26.01 10.00
CA ILE A 10 -40.86 27.27 9.33
C ILE A 10 -42.07 27.09 8.40
N ALA A 11 -42.21 25.92 7.77
CA ALA A 11 -43.35 25.59 6.91
C ALA A 11 -44.72 25.57 7.64
N LEU A 12 -44.70 25.47 8.98
CA LEU A 12 -45.89 25.48 9.82
C LEU A 12 -46.32 26.89 10.28
N ILE A 13 -45.59 27.95 9.91
CA ILE A 13 -45.89 29.33 10.32
C ILE A 13 -46.45 30.11 9.12
N PRO A 14 -47.75 30.44 9.09
CA PRO A 14 -48.29 31.38 8.10
C PRO A 14 -47.60 32.73 8.30
N ASN A 15 -46.94 33.25 7.26
CA ASN A 15 -46.11 34.47 7.29
C ASN A 15 -44.80 34.37 8.10
N ALA A 16 -43.99 33.34 7.83
CA ALA A 16 -42.62 33.29 8.34
C ALA A 16 -41.85 34.61 8.02
N PRO A 17 -41.16 35.21 9.01
CA PRO A 17 -40.43 36.46 8.79
C PRO A 17 -39.28 36.24 7.80
N ALA A 18 -39.08 37.18 6.86
CA ALA A 18 -38.05 37.10 5.81
C ALA A 18 -36.64 36.79 6.35
N ASN A 19 -36.34 37.21 7.58
CA ASN A 19 -35.09 36.96 8.27
C ASN A 19 -34.87 35.47 8.60
N ALA A 20 -35.93 34.72 8.92
CA ALA A 20 -35.85 33.27 9.18
C ALA A 20 -35.56 32.50 7.88
N VAL A 21 -36.17 32.92 6.77
CA VAL A 21 -35.91 32.36 5.44
C VAL A 21 -34.47 32.67 4.99
N GLN A 22 -33.96 33.88 5.21
CA GLN A 22 -32.56 34.24 4.90
C GLN A 22 -31.55 33.43 5.72
N LEU A 23 -31.81 33.22 7.02
CA LEU A 23 -30.93 32.41 7.87
C LEU A 23 -30.89 30.94 7.40
N GLN A 24 -32.06 30.39 7.05
CA GLN A 24 -32.14 29.02 6.53
C GLN A 24 -31.41 28.89 5.17
N LEU A 25 -31.56 29.88 4.29
CA LEU A 25 -30.85 29.90 3.01
C LEU A 25 -29.32 29.93 3.23
N ALA A 26 -28.84 30.75 4.17
CA ALA A 26 -27.42 30.82 4.51
C ALA A 26 -26.88 29.49 5.06
N GLN A 27 -27.66 28.81 5.92
CA GLN A 27 -27.31 27.48 6.44
C GLN A 27 -27.23 26.43 5.34
N ILE A 28 -28.21 26.42 4.42
CA ILE A 28 -28.20 25.50 3.27
C ILE A 28 -26.97 25.76 2.38
N LEU A 29 -26.66 27.01 2.08
CA LEU A 29 -25.48 27.37 1.28
C LEU A 29 -24.18 26.94 1.96
N GLN A 30 -24.07 27.10 3.27
CA GLN A 30 -22.94 26.63 4.04
C GLN A 30 -22.83 25.09 3.97
N GLU A 31 -23.91 24.36 4.23
CA GLU A 31 -23.89 22.89 4.15
C GLU A 31 -23.55 22.37 2.74
N LEU A 32 -24.05 23.03 1.69
CA LEU A 32 -23.66 22.74 0.30
C LEU A 32 -22.16 22.96 0.07
N GLY A 33 -21.60 24.05 0.59
CA GLY A 33 -20.15 24.31 0.54
C GLY A 33 -19.34 23.21 1.24
N HIS A 34 -19.76 22.78 2.43
CA HIS A 34 -19.13 21.69 3.16
C HIS A 34 -19.24 20.35 2.41
N MET A 35 -20.41 20.04 1.84
CA MET A 35 -20.59 18.83 1.04
C MET A 35 -19.72 18.85 -0.21
N ASN A 36 -19.61 19.99 -0.90
CA ASN A 36 -18.76 20.13 -2.07
C ASN A 36 -17.27 19.94 -1.70
N GLY A 37 -16.82 20.50 -0.58
CA GLY A 37 -15.47 20.28 -0.07
C GLY A 37 -15.18 18.81 0.26
N ARG A 38 -16.16 18.11 0.87
CA ARG A 38 -16.05 16.67 1.15
C ARG A 38 -16.01 15.83 -0.12
N LEU A 39 -16.82 16.17 -1.12
CA LEU A 39 -16.80 15.50 -2.43
C LEU A 39 -15.43 15.66 -3.11
N GLY A 40 -14.88 16.88 -3.14
CA GLY A 40 -13.54 17.10 -3.68
C GLY A 40 -12.45 16.31 -2.95
N HIS A 41 -12.57 16.14 -1.62
CA HIS A 41 -11.65 15.29 -0.87
C HIS A 41 -11.75 13.80 -1.26
N VAL A 42 -12.97 13.30 -1.46
CA VAL A 42 -13.21 11.92 -1.91
C VAL A 42 -12.64 11.71 -3.32
N GLU A 43 -12.80 12.68 -4.23
CA GLU A 43 -12.22 12.61 -5.58
C GLU A 43 -10.69 12.47 -5.54
N VAL A 44 -10.02 13.25 -4.68
CA VAL A 44 -8.56 13.16 -4.49
C VAL A 44 -8.15 11.78 -3.95
N LEU A 45 -8.86 11.26 -2.95
CA LEU A 45 -8.58 9.94 -2.40
C LEU A 45 -8.74 8.84 -3.46
N LEU A 46 -9.79 8.90 -4.29
CA LEU A 46 -10.00 7.94 -5.37
C LEU A 46 -8.89 8.00 -6.41
N ALA A 47 -8.40 9.19 -6.76
CA ALA A 47 -7.27 9.34 -7.68
C ALA A 47 -5.98 8.71 -7.11
N GLN A 48 -5.73 8.86 -5.81
CA GLN A 48 -4.58 8.24 -5.14
C GLN A 48 -4.69 6.72 -5.12
N VAL A 49 -5.88 6.18 -4.86
CA VAL A 49 -6.14 4.74 -4.89
C VAL A 49 -5.90 4.18 -6.30
N ASP A 50 -6.39 4.85 -7.35
CA ASP A 50 -6.19 4.43 -8.73
C ASP A 50 -4.69 4.42 -9.12
N LEU A 51 -3.95 5.47 -8.75
CA LEU A 51 -2.49 5.52 -8.94
C LEU A 51 -1.77 4.37 -8.22
N GLY A 52 -2.14 4.10 -6.97
CA GLY A 52 -1.60 2.99 -6.19
C GLY A 52 -1.89 1.64 -6.84
N PHE A 53 -3.11 1.44 -7.36
CA PHE A 53 -3.49 0.21 -8.02
C PHE A 53 -2.74 -0.01 -9.34
N ARG A 54 -2.56 1.05 -10.15
CA ARG A 54 -1.75 0.98 -11.38
C ARG A 54 -0.30 0.62 -11.07
N ALA A 55 0.31 1.29 -10.10
CA ALA A 55 1.69 1.00 -9.68
C ALA A 55 1.84 -0.44 -9.18
N PHE A 56 0.89 -0.92 -8.37
CA PHE A 56 0.86 -2.31 -7.93
C PHE A 56 0.74 -3.28 -9.10
N ARG A 57 -0.19 -3.05 -10.03
CA ARG A 57 -0.39 -3.90 -11.21
C ARG A 57 0.86 -4.00 -12.06
N THR A 58 1.52 -2.87 -12.35
CA THR A 58 2.79 -2.84 -13.09
C THR A 58 3.89 -3.60 -12.35
N ARG A 59 4.02 -3.41 -11.03
CA ARG A 59 5.00 -4.13 -10.22
C ARG A 59 4.77 -5.64 -10.27
N ILE A 60 3.52 -6.10 -10.13
CA ILE A 60 3.20 -7.52 -10.22
C ILE A 60 3.48 -8.07 -11.61
N GLN A 61 3.09 -7.37 -12.68
CA GLN A 61 3.35 -7.82 -14.05
C GLN A 61 4.85 -8.00 -14.33
N ASN A 62 5.68 -7.11 -13.79
CA ASN A 62 7.13 -7.17 -13.98
C ASN A 62 7.81 -8.24 -13.11
N LEU A 63 7.30 -8.49 -11.91
CA LEU A 63 7.91 -9.45 -10.98
C LEU A 63 7.36 -10.86 -11.13
N LEU A 64 6.12 -11.05 -11.59
CA LEU A 64 5.45 -12.35 -11.60
C LEU A 64 6.20 -13.43 -12.41
N PRO A 65 6.68 -13.18 -13.64
CA PRO A 65 7.44 -14.19 -14.38
C PRO A 65 8.69 -14.65 -13.64
N MET A 66 9.40 -13.70 -13.01
CA MET A 66 10.59 -13.97 -12.21
C MET A 66 10.25 -14.75 -10.93
N ARG A 67 9.18 -14.38 -10.22
CA ARG A 67 8.70 -15.09 -9.02
C ARG A 67 8.26 -16.52 -9.35
N LEU A 68 7.53 -16.74 -10.44
CA LEU A 68 7.11 -18.08 -10.86
C LEU A 68 8.31 -18.96 -11.21
N ARG A 69 9.29 -18.42 -11.95
CA ARG A 69 10.53 -19.14 -12.28
C ARG A 69 11.33 -19.50 -11.02
N ASN A 70 11.45 -18.57 -10.09
CA ASN A 70 12.15 -18.78 -8.83
C ASN A 70 11.42 -19.75 -7.90
N ALA A 71 10.10 -19.76 -7.90
CA ALA A 71 9.30 -20.68 -7.10
C ALA A 71 9.62 -22.13 -7.48
N THR A 72 9.68 -22.43 -8.78
CA THR A 72 9.98 -23.77 -9.30
C THR A 72 11.46 -24.12 -9.33
N ALA A 73 12.35 -23.17 -9.06
CA ALA A 73 13.79 -23.42 -9.06
C ALA A 73 14.19 -24.39 -7.93
N SER A 74 15.14 -25.29 -8.23
CA SER A 74 15.73 -26.17 -7.22
C SER A 74 16.60 -25.37 -6.24
N LEU A 75 17.01 -26.01 -5.14
CA LEU A 75 17.76 -25.34 -4.06
C LEU A 75 19.07 -24.69 -4.57
N ASN A 76 19.74 -25.35 -5.53
CA ASN A 76 21.03 -24.94 -6.08
C ASN A 76 20.91 -24.24 -7.45
N ALA A 77 19.70 -24.11 -8.00
CA ALA A 77 19.50 -23.40 -9.26
C ALA A 77 19.69 -21.89 -9.07
N LEU A 78 20.18 -21.24 -10.13
CA LEU A 78 20.36 -19.78 -10.15
C LEU A 78 19.00 -19.08 -10.07
N LEU A 79 18.87 -18.19 -9.11
CA LEU A 79 17.74 -17.29 -8.96
C LEU A 79 17.78 -16.21 -10.03
N THR A 80 16.60 -15.87 -10.53
CA THR A 80 16.40 -14.73 -11.42
C THR A 80 16.08 -13.50 -10.58
N TYR A 81 16.68 -12.38 -10.94
CA TYR A 81 16.50 -11.09 -10.27
C TYR A 81 15.76 -10.11 -11.18
N PRO A 82 15.22 -9.01 -10.62
CA PRO A 82 14.72 -7.90 -11.43
C PRO A 82 15.80 -7.39 -12.40
N ALA A 83 15.37 -6.83 -13.53
CA ALA A 83 16.29 -6.26 -14.51
C ALA A 83 17.22 -5.22 -13.85
N ASN A 84 18.49 -5.20 -14.28
CA ASN A 84 19.54 -4.29 -13.77
C ASN A 84 19.94 -4.47 -12.31
N VAL A 85 19.50 -5.54 -11.65
CA VAL A 85 19.96 -5.87 -10.29
C VAL A 85 21.14 -6.83 -10.36
N GLN A 86 22.28 -6.41 -9.80
CA GLN A 86 23.41 -7.28 -9.54
C GLN A 86 23.47 -7.61 -8.05
N VAL A 87 23.40 -8.89 -7.72
CA VAL A 87 23.50 -9.36 -6.33
C VAL A 87 24.86 -10.01 -6.07
N PRO A 88 25.32 -10.02 -4.80
CA PRO A 88 26.50 -10.75 -4.39
C PRO A 88 26.41 -12.24 -4.75
N ALA A 89 27.55 -12.88 -5.00
CA ALA A 89 27.63 -14.31 -5.32
C ALA A 89 26.95 -15.19 -4.25
N GLN A 90 26.99 -14.75 -2.99
CA GLN A 90 26.37 -15.45 -1.86
C GLN A 90 24.83 -15.43 -1.88
N ALA A 91 24.20 -14.70 -2.80
CA ALA A 91 22.74 -14.65 -2.92
C ALA A 91 22.21 -15.39 -4.16
N GLN A 92 23.07 -15.96 -5.03
CA GLN A 92 22.62 -16.44 -6.34
C GLN A 92 21.70 -17.67 -6.33
N THR A 93 21.63 -18.45 -5.24
CA THR A 93 20.80 -19.65 -5.17
C THR A 93 19.94 -19.64 -3.90
N LYS A 94 18.91 -20.49 -3.84
CA LYS A 94 18.11 -20.63 -2.61
C LYS A 94 18.97 -21.11 -1.44
N ALA A 95 19.88 -22.06 -1.68
CA ALA A 95 20.82 -22.56 -0.66
C ALA A 95 21.65 -21.42 -0.05
N SER A 96 22.24 -20.59 -0.92
CA SER A 96 23.12 -19.51 -0.47
C SER A 96 22.32 -18.39 0.24
N LEU A 97 21.09 -18.15 -0.21
CA LEU A 97 20.16 -17.20 0.43
C LEU A 97 19.74 -17.64 1.84
N ILE A 98 19.53 -18.94 2.07
CA ILE A 98 19.20 -19.50 3.40
C ILE A 98 20.35 -19.28 4.39
N GLN A 99 21.60 -19.30 3.92
CA GLN A 99 22.81 -19.14 4.74
C GLN A 99 23.35 -17.71 4.77
N LEU A 100 22.63 -16.74 4.21
CA LEU A 100 23.12 -15.38 3.98
C LEU A 100 23.40 -14.65 5.31
N ALA A 101 24.63 -14.22 5.55
CA ALA A 101 24.98 -13.48 6.77
C ALA A 101 24.22 -12.14 6.89
N ALA A 102 24.05 -11.63 8.11
CA ALA A 102 23.30 -10.40 8.41
C ALA A 102 23.67 -9.22 7.52
N VAL A 103 24.97 -8.96 7.37
CA VAL A 103 25.50 -7.86 6.54
C VAL A 103 25.09 -8.04 5.07
N ASN A 104 25.22 -9.26 4.54
CA ASN A 104 24.85 -9.56 3.16
C ASN A 104 23.33 -9.47 2.93
N CYS A 105 22.51 -9.85 3.92
CA CYS A 105 21.07 -9.63 3.88
C CYS A 105 20.73 -8.15 3.74
N GLN A 106 21.42 -7.26 4.47
CA GLN A 106 21.18 -5.82 4.35
C GLN A 106 21.60 -5.27 2.99
N ILE A 107 22.74 -5.70 2.45
CA ILE A 107 23.19 -5.32 1.11
C ILE A 107 22.17 -5.75 0.06
N VAL A 108 21.73 -7.01 0.10
CA VAL A 108 20.75 -7.53 -0.87
C VAL A 108 19.41 -6.80 -0.74
N ALA A 109 18.93 -6.56 0.49
CA ALA A 109 17.69 -5.82 0.72
C ALA A 109 17.77 -4.38 0.19
N HIS A 110 18.92 -3.72 0.35
CA HIS A 110 19.16 -2.38 -0.17
C HIS A 110 19.14 -2.36 -1.70
N ILE A 111 19.85 -3.29 -2.35
CA ILE A 111 19.89 -3.43 -3.82
C ILE A 111 18.49 -3.71 -4.39
N LEU A 112 17.67 -4.49 -3.68
CA LEU A 112 16.31 -4.82 -4.09
C LEU A 112 15.28 -3.75 -3.72
N HIS A 113 15.72 -2.63 -3.11
CA HIS A 113 14.85 -1.57 -2.60
C HIS A 113 13.71 -2.08 -1.71
N LEU A 114 14.02 -3.04 -0.83
CA LEU A 114 13.06 -3.61 0.10
C LEU A 114 12.77 -2.64 1.25
N PRO A 115 11.53 -2.63 1.78
CA PRO A 115 11.21 -1.79 2.92
C PRO A 115 12.06 -2.16 4.14
N PRO A 116 12.41 -1.17 4.98
CA PRO A 116 13.14 -1.43 6.21
C PRO A 116 12.32 -2.33 7.14
N LEU A 117 13.01 -3.16 7.92
CA LEU A 117 12.40 -3.93 9.00
C LEU A 117 12.73 -3.26 10.34
N PRO A 118 11.95 -3.53 11.41
CA PRO A 118 12.23 -3.04 12.76
C PRO A 118 13.66 -3.33 13.23
N ALA A 119 14.19 -2.54 14.17
CA ALA A 119 15.57 -2.67 14.64
C ALA A 119 15.89 -4.06 15.24
N ASP A 120 14.91 -4.68 15.91
CA ASP A 120 15.07 -5.98 16.59
C ASP A 120 14.82 -7.19 15.68
N THR A 121 14.78 -6.97 14.36
CA THR A 121 14.44 -8.01 13.40
C THR A 121 15.57 -9.02 13.26
N LEU A 122 15.23 -10.31 13.30
CA LEU A 122 16.21 -11.37 13.13
C LEU A 122 16.67 -11.47 11.68
N VAL A 123 17.88 -11.99 11.48
CA VAL A 123 18.43 -12.21 10.14
C VAL A 123 17.51 -13.14 9.32
N VAL A 124 16.86 -14.10 9.97
CA VAL A 124 15.88 -15.00 9.33
C VAL A 124 14.73 -14.23 8.68
N ASP A 125 14.17 -13.23 9.35
CA ASP A 125 13.06 -12.44 8.82
C ASP A 125 13.51 -11.61 7.61
N ARG A 126 14.75 -11.11 7.64
CA ARG A 126 15.34 -10.40 6.49
C ARG A 126 15.56 -11.34 5.30
N ARG A 127 16.02 -12.57 5.55
CA ARG A 127 16.13 -13.61 4.49
C ARG A 127 14.75 -13.95 3.93
N GLN A 128 13.74 -14.09 4.80
CA GLN A 128 12.37 -14.38 4.39
C GLN A 128 11.81 -13.25 3.52
N GLN A 129 11.97 -11.99 3.91
CA GLN A 129 11.53 -10.83 3.13
C GLN A 129 12.15 -10.82 1.72
N ILE A 130 13.45 -11.13 1.61
CA ILE A 130 14.13 -11.25 0.32
C ILE A 130 13.55 -12.40 -0.50
N ALA A 131 13.36 -13.57 0.11
CA ALA A 131 12.83 -14.74 -0.56
C ALA A 131 11.38 -14.54 -1.05
N ASP A 132 10.55 -13.88 -0.24
CA ASP A 132 9.17 -13.55 -0.57
C ASP A 132 9.12 -12.59 -1.76
N TYR A 133 9.98 -11.56 -1.76
CA TYR A 133 10.11 -10.64 -2.88
C TYR A 133 10.51 -11.37 -4.17
N LEU A 134 11.50 -12.26 -4.10
CA LEU A 134 11.98 -13.06 -5.23
C LEU A 134 11.03 -14.20 -5.61
N GLY A 135 10.06 -14.54 -4.78
CA GLY A 135 9.13 -15.66 -4.99
C GLY A 135 9.78 -17.04 -4.90
N CYS A 136 10.96 -17.15 -4.28
CA CYS A 136 11.69 -18.42 -4.23
C CYS A 136 11.28 -19.33 -3.07
N GLY A 137 10.58 -18.79 -2.06
CA GLY A 137 10.04 -19.53 -0.91
C GLY A 137 11.13 -20.30 -0.17
N ILE A 138 11.81 -19.66 0.77
CA ILE A 138 12.72 -20.38 1.67
C ILE A 138 11.90 -20.90 2.85
N LEU A 139 11.96 -22.21 3.12
CA LEU A 139 11.49 -22.75 4.39
C LEU A 139 12.62 -22.53 5.40
N VAL A 140 12.64 -21.38 6.08
CA VAL A 140 13.52 -21.26 7.24
C VAL A 140 12.77 -21.87 8.42
N PRO A 141 13.32 -22.90 9.10
CA PRO A 141 12.68 -23.45 10.28
C PRO A 141 12.53 -22.35 11.33
N ALA A 142 11.30 -22.18 11.81
CA ALA A 142 10.99 -21.26 12.90
C ALA A 142 11.66 -21.78 14.18
N HIS A 143 12.61 -21.00 14.69
CA HIS A 143 13.25 -21.16 16.00
C HIS A 143 14.09 -22.43 16.20
N ALA A 144 15.41 -22.24 16.23
CA ALA A 144 16.34 -23.06 17.00
C ALA A 144 17.16 -22.12 17.88
#